data_AF-A0A1L3GWH3-F1
#
_entry.id   AF-A0A1L3GWH3-F1
#
_cell.length_a   1.000
_cell.length_b   1.000
_cell.length_c   1.000
_cell.angle_alpha   90.00
_cell.angle_beta   90.00
_cell.angle_gamma   90.00
#
_symmetry.space_group_name_H-M   'P 1'
#
loop_
_entity.id
_entity.type
_entity.pdbx_description
1 polymer ?
#
loop_
_entity_poly.entity_id
_entity_poly.type
_entity_poly.pdbx_seq_one_letter_code
_entity_poly.pdbx_strand_id
1 'polypeptide(L)'
;DMTDAILEGARNIRTTEPSIVFRWHPNGRTKTKRLVFECIRDGLGYPSITHDGTGVEQLKYYSQFSLNKNGATDDEAHYWANVLCMSPGLCGRRKTQKTRTEGGGSLFPAKLLEITLSDGFDWSYSNMQLGPHTGKAETFKTFDDVVEAFRLQFRYAISLLVRAKDVMRHFEAECLQMPFVSSIDDGCMELGRDAVELSEQPNGWHNPITTIVAANSLVAIKKLIYDDKKYTMQQLLDALHVNWQGHEEMHRDFLNAPKWGNDD
;
A
#
# COMPACT_ATOMS: atom_id res chain seq x y z
N ASP A 1 13.57 28.46 6.89
CA ASP A 1 13.55 28.70 8.34
C ASP A 1 12.29 28.18 9.02
N MET A 2 11.08 28.34 8.46
CA MET A 2 9.89 27.68 9.00
C MET A 2 10.04 26.14 9.10
N THR A 3 10.63 25.49 8.09
CA THR A 3 10.94 24.04 8.13
C THR A 3 11.86 23.69 9.29
N ASP A 4 12.87 24.53 9.56
CA ASP A 4 13.82 24.31 10.66
C ASP A 4 13.09 24.43 12.00
N ALA A 5 12.23 25.44 12.17
CA ALA A 5 11.45 25.65 13.39
C ALA A 5 10.50 24.48 13.70
N ILE A 6 9.88 23.87 12.68
CA ILE A 6 9.05 22.67 12.85
C ILE A 6 9.90 21.50 13.37
N LEU A 7 11.08 21.28 12.78
CA LEU A 7 11.99 20.19 13.18
C LEU A 7 12.53 20.40 14.59
N GLU A 8 12.96 21.61 14.91
CA GLU A 8 13.41 21.98 16.25
C GLU A 8 12.28 21.83 17.28
N GLY A 9 11.06 22.28 16.95
CA GLY A 9 9.88 22.10 17.80
C GLY A 9 9.61 20.64 18.10
N ALA A 10 9.57 19.78 17.08
CA ALA A 10 9.35 18.35 17.21
C ALA A 10 10.44 17.68 18.08
N ARG A 11 11.71 18.02 17.81
CA ARG A 11 12.85 17.52 18.58
C ARG A 11 12.78 17.92 20.05
N ASN A 12 12.41 19.18 20.34
CA ASN A 12 12.38 19.72 21.69
C ASN A 12 11.24 19.14 22.52
N ILE A 13 10.06 18.94 21.93
CA ILE A 13 8.86 18.50 22.67
C ILE A 13 8.73 16.97 22.75
N ARG A 14 9.28 16.22 21.79
CA ARG A 14 9.32 14.74 21.77
C ARG A 14 7.96 14.05 21.94
N THR A 15 6.91 14.56 21.29
CA THR A 15 5.61 13.87 21.24
C THR A 15 5.59 12.79 20.16
N THR A 16 4.74 11.78 20.29
CA THR A 16 4.60 10.75 19.25
C THR A 16 3.89 11.28 18.00
N GLU A 17 3.04 12.30 18.16
CA GLU A 17 2.27 12.91 17.09
C GLU A 17 2.34 14.45 17.14
N PRO A 18 2.16 15.14 16.00
CA PRO A 18 2.07 14.57 14.65
C PRO A 18 3.42 14.02 14.16
N SER A 19 3.42 12.88 13.47
CA SER A 19 4.59 12.44 12.70
C SER A 19 4.93 13.42 11.57
N ILE A 20 6.15 13.31 11.02
CA ILE A 20 6.66 14.21 9.99
C ILE A 20 7.15 13.40 8.78
N VAL A 21 6.86 13.89 7.58
CA VAL A 21 7.44 13.38 6.32
C VAL A 21 8.36 14.46 5.75
N PHE A 22 9.59 14.07 5.40
CA PHE A 22 10.54 14.92 4.69
C PHE A 22 10.71 14.44 3.25
N ARG A 23 10.28 15.27 2.30
CA ARG A 23 10.52 15.08 0.87
C ARG A 23 11.98 15.38 0.55
N TRP A 24 12.77 14.33 0.35
CA TRP A 24 14.19 14.46 0.08
C TRP A 24 14.45 14.77 -1.39
N HIS A 25 15.24 15.82 -1.60
CA HIS A 25 15.75 16.23 -2.90
C HIS A 25 17.26 16.50 -2.80
N PRO A 26 18.08 16.15 -3.83
CA PRO A 26 19.53 16.41 -3.83
C PRO A 26 19.88 17.86 -3.55
N ASN A 27 19.18 18.80 -4.19
CA ASN A 27 19.40 20.25 -4.05
C ASN A 27 18.89 20.86 -2.73
N GLY A 28 18.33 20.06 -1.82
CA GLY A 28 17.82 20.57 -0.53
C GLY A 28 18.91 21.11 0.39
N ARG A 29 18.59 22.19 1.13
CA ARG A 29 19.51 22.91 2.03
C ARG A 29 20.11 22.00 3.11
N THR A 30 21.44 21.95 3.18
CA THR A 30 22.19 21.12 4.15
C THR A 30 21.83 21.40 5.60
N LYS A 31 21.62 22.67 5.99
CA LYS A 31 21.19 23.04 7.35
C LYS A 31 19.91 22.31 7.76
N THR A 32 18.90 22.31 6.90
CA THR A 32 17.62 21.65 7.16
C THR A 32 17.78 20.13 7.20
N LYS A 33 18.57 19.54 6.28
CA LYS A 33 18.87 18.10 6.29
C LYS A 33 19.57 17.66 7.59
N ARG A 34 20.42 18.51 8.18
CA ARG A 34 21.00 18.24 9.51
C ARG A 34 19.94 18.19 10.60
N LEU A 35 18.97 19.11 10.62
CA LEU A 35 17.88 19.07 11.60
C LEU A 35 16.97 17.84 11.44
N VAL A 36 16.71 17.40 10.21
CA VAL A 36 16.03 16.12 9.95
C VAL A 36 16.80 14.96 10.59
N PHE A 37 18.11 14.90 10.38
CA PHE A 37 18.97 13.89 11.02
C PHE A 37 18.94 13.98 12.55
N GLU A 38 18.93 15.18 13.12
CA GLU A 38 18.85 15.38 14.58
C GLU A 38 17.56 14.80 15.18
N CYS A 39 16.41 14.91 14.49
CA CYS A 39 15.19 14.22 14.93
C CYS A 39 15.32 12.69 14.87
N ILE A 40 15.88 12.16 13.77
CA ILE A 40 16.01 10.71 13.54
C ILE A 40 16.96 10.08 14.55
N ARG A 41 18.15 10.67 14.75
CA ARG A 41 19.17 10.13 15.68
C ARG A 41 18.72 10.14 17.13
N ASP A 42 17.80 11.05 17.46
CA ASP A 42 17.19 11.18 18.78
C ASP A 42 16.10 10.11 19.02
N GLY A 43 15.90 9.20 18.07
CA GLY A 43 15.04 8.03 18.19
C GLY A 43 13.55 8.32 18.03
N LEU A 44 13.17 9.47 17.46
CA LEU A 44 11.76 9.82 17.26
C LEU A 44 11.04 8.93 16.23
N GLY A 45 11.81 8.28 15.34
CA GLY A 45 11.26 7.50 14.23
C GLY A 45 10.80 8.34 13.04
N TYR A 46 10.89 9.67 13.13
CA TYR A 46 10.56 10.63 12.08
C TYR A 46 11.50 11.85 12.12
N PRO A 47 11.60 12.68 11.06
CA PRO A 47 10.86 12.59 9.79
C PRO A 47 11.14 11.31 9.00
N SER A 48 10.08 10.67 8.48
CA SER A 48 10.25 9.64 7.45
C SER A 48 10.71 10.29 6.15
N ILE A 49 11.48 9.55 5.34
CA ILE A 49 12.09 10.10 4.12
C ILE A 49 11.36 9.55 2.90
N THR A 50 10.85 10.45 2.06
CA THR A 50 10.24 10.12 0.76
C THR A 50 11.02 10.77 -0.38
N HIS A 51 11.03 10.13 -1.55
CA HIS A 51 11.77 10.64 -2.71
C HIS A 51 10.96 11.73 -3.42
N ASP A 52 11.48 12.97 -3.44
CA ASP A 52 10.75 14.12 -3.97
C ASP A 52 10.39 13.95 -5.45
N GLY A 53 11.38 13.65 -6.30
CA GLY A 53 11.20 13.50 -7.74
C GLY A 53 10.17 12.43 -8.13
N THR A 54 10.20 11.26 -7.49
CA THR A 54 9.20 10.20 -7.72
C THR A 54 7.77 10.65 -7.40
N GLY A 55 7.56 11.41 -6.32
CA GLY A 55 6.23 11.93 -5.99
C GLY A 55 5.74 12.97 -7.01
N VAL A 56 6.63 13.84 -7.49
CA VAL A 56 6.30 14.81 -8.55
C VAL A 56 5.89 14.10 -9.84
N GLU A 57 6.72 13.16 -10.31
CA GLU A 57 6.44 12.42 -11.55
C GLU A 57 5.18 11.54 -11.43
N GLN A 58 4.91 11.00 -10.24
CA GLN A 58 3.65 10.31 -9.98
C GLN A 58 2.45 11.23 -10.18
N LEU A 59 2.45 12.44 -9.62
CA LEU A 59 1.32 13.36 -9.74
C LEU A 59 1.11 13.84 -11.17
N LYS A 60 2.19 14.12 -11.92
CA LYS A 60 2.11 14.38 -13.36
C LYS A 60 1.48 13.22 -14.11
N TYR A 61 1.93 11.99 -13.82
CA TYR A 61 1.35 10.79 -14.41
C TYR A 61 -0.15 10.66 -14.14
N TYR A 62 -0.62 10.90 -12.91
CA TYR A 62 -2.05 10.83 -12.61
C TYR A 62 -2.87 11.96 -13.26
N SER A 63 -2.25 13.13 -13.45
CA SER A 63 -2.91 14.32 -14.01
C SER A 63 -3.47 14.10 -15.41
N GLN A 64 -2.83 13.23 -16.21
CA GLN A 64 -3.28 12.90 -17.56
C GLN A 64 -4.64 12.18 -17.59
N PHE A 65 -5.07 11.60 -16.47
CA PHE A 65 -6.35 10.87 -16.35
C PHE A 65 -7.48 11.72 -15.77
N SER A 66 -7.25 13.03 -15.60
CA SER A 66 -8.28 13.97 -15.15
C SER A 66 -9.52 13.94 -16.06
N LEU A 67 -10.69 13.69 -15.47
CA LEU A 67 -11.95 13.57 -16.21
C LEU A 67 -12.41 14.89 -16.85
N ASN A 68 -12.08 16.03 -16.23
CA ASN A 68 -12.39 17.35 -16.73
C ASN A 68 -11.17 18.04 -17.38
N LYS A 69 -10.08 17.30 -17.61
CA LYS A 69 -8.82 17.81 -18.17
C LYS A 69 -8.18 18.94 -17.36
N ASN A 70 -8.43 18.98 -16.05
CA ASN A 70 -7.86 19.94 -15.11
C ASN A 70 -7.04 19.24 -14.01
N GLY A 71 -6.24 18.24 -14.39
CA GLY A 71 -5.24 17.64 -13.51
C GLY A 71 -4.16 18.64 -13.09
N ALA A 72 -3.21 18.22 -12.26
CA ALA A 72 -2.09 19.07 -11.88
C ALA A 72 -1.31 19.53 -13.13
N THR A 73 -0.97 20.81 -13.18
CA THR A 73 0.11 21.28 -14.07
C THR A 73 1.45 20.73 -13.59
N ASP A 74 2.48 20.83 -14.43
CA ASP A 74 3.84 20.45 -14.05
C ASP A 74 4.33 21.20 -12.80
N ASP A 75 3.99 22.49 -12.68
CA ASP A 75 4.30 23.31 -11.51
C ASP A 75 3.48 22.88 -10.29
N GLU A 76 2.18 22.61 -10.46
CA GLU A 76 1.30 22.15 -9.39
C GLU A 76 1.74 20.79 -8.82
N ALA A 77 2.30 19.91 -9.64
CA ALA A 77 2.79 18.60 -9.22
C ALA A 77 3.92 18.67 -8.17
N HIS A 78 4.58 19.81 -8.00
CA HIS A 78 5.55 20.03 -6.92
C HIS A 78 4.90 20.30 -5.55
N TYR A 79 3.62 20.65 -5.50
CA TYR A 79 2.88 20.95 -4.28
C TYR A 79 2.17 19.72 -3.75
N TRP A 80 2.91 18.86 -3.05
CA TRP A 80 2.37 17.62 -2.53
C TRP A 80 2.85 17.28 -1.12
N ALA A 81 2.03 16.50 -0.43
CA ALA A 81 2.36 15.85 0.83
C ALA A 81 1.82 14.42 0.82
N ASN A 82 2.22 13.60 1.79
CA ASN A 82 1.56 12.32 1.96
C ASN A 82 0.14 12.55 2.50
N VAL A 83 -0.86 11.90 1.91
CA VAL A 83 -2.27 11.95 2.36
C VAL A 83 -2.42 11.35 3.75
N LEU A 84 -1.74 10.21 3.98
CA LEU A 84 -1.56 9.58 5.29
C LEU A 84 -0.08 9.19 5.42
N CYS A 85 0.23 7.92 5.68
CA CYS A 85 1.62 7.51 5.91
C CYS A 85 2.50 7.59 4.66
N MET A 86 2.01 7.11 3.50
CA MET A 86 2.90 6.77 2.37
C MET A 86 2.52 7.37 1.01
N SER A 87 1.24 7.64 0.72
CA SER A 87 0.82 8.02 -0.63
C SER A 87 0.85 9.52 -0.85
N PRO A 88 1.58 10.03 -1.86
CA PRO A 88 1.51 11.44 -2.28
C PRO A 88 0.10 11.87 -2.68
N GLY A 89 -0.19 13.15 -2.49
CA GLY A 89 -1.39 13.82 -2.96
C GLY A 89 -1.16 15.32 -3.03
N LEU A 90 -1.88 16.00 -3.93
CA LEU A 90 -1.75 17.45 -4.08
C LEU A 90 -2.15 18.20 -2.81
N CYS A 91 -1.46 19.29 -2.55
CA CYS A 91 -1.76 20.28 -1.52
C CYS A 91 -1.92 21.65 -2.17
N GLY A 92 -2.90 22.42 -1.72
CA GLY A 92 -3.16 23.73 -2.28
C GLY A 92 -4.63 24.11 -2.11
N ARG A 93 -5.05 25.12 -2.87
CA ARG A 93 -6.42 25.66 -2.83
C ARG A 93 -7.43 24.86 -3.66
N ARG A 94 -6.96 23.94 -4.51
CA ARG A 94 -7.78 23.17 -5.46
C ARG A 94 -7.16 21.79 -5.68
N LYS A 95 -7.92 20.84 -6.22
CA LYS A 95 -7.46 19.52 -6.70
C LYS A 95 -6.94 18.56 -5.60
N THR A 96 -7.00 18.95 -4.34
CA THR A 96 -6.62 18.07 -3.22
C THR A 96 -7.54 16.87 -3.14
N GLN A 97 -7.06 15.74 -2.64
CA GLN A 97 -7.92 14.60 -2.37
C GLN A 97 -8.85 14.87 -1.19
N LYS A 98 -10.14 14.55 -1.35
CA LYS A 98 -11.18 14.90 -0.38
C LYS A 98 -11.65 13.75 0.50
N THR A 99 -11.45 12.51 0.05
CA THR A 99 -11.97 11.31 0.74
C THR A 99 -11.05 10.11 0.53
N ARG A 100 -11.13 9.14 1.46
CA ARG A 100 -10.39 7.87 1.37
C ARG A 100 -10.97 6.92 0.31
N THR A 101 -12.18 7.18 -0.17
CA THR A 101 -12.78 6.42 -1.28
C THR A 101 -12.05 6.70 -2.61
N GLU A 102 -11.39 7.86 -2.77
CA GLU A 102 -10.45 8.10 -3.89
C GLU A 102 -9.25 7.12 -3.83
N GLY A 103 -8.62 7.02 -2.65
CA GLY A 103 -7.40 6.27 -2.48
C GLY A 103 -7.12 5.95 -1.02
N GLY A 104 -6.68 4.72 -0.77
CA GLY A 104 -6.57 4.14 0.55
C GLY A 104 -7.34 2.82 0.68
N GLY A 105 -7.26 2.23 1.88
CA GLY A 105 -7.63 0.84 2.11
C GLY A 105 -6.45 -0.11 1.98
N SER A 106 -6.62 -1.35 2.42
CA SER A 106 -5.54 -2.34 2.44
C SER A 106 -6.00 -3.69 1.88
N LEU A 107 -5.05 -4.48 1.38
CA LEU A 107 -5.21 -5.89 1.09
C LEU A 107 -4.02 -6.66 1.66
N PHE A 108 -4.16 -7.98 1.85
CA PHE A 108 -3.20 -8.78 2.60
C PHE A 108 -2.66 -9.96 1.79
N PRO A 109 -1.58 -9.79 1.00
CA PRO A 109 -1.02 -10.85 0.16
C PRO A 109 -0.65 -12.13 0.91
N ALA A 110 -0.20 -12.06 2.17
CA ALA A 110 0.10 -13.26 2.95
C ALA A 110 -1.14 -14.15 3.13
N LYS A 111 -2.27 -13.54 3.48
CA LYS A 111 -3.53 -14.27 3.64
C LYS A 111 -4.04 -14.81 2.31
N LEU A 112 -3.91 -14.02 1.24
CA LEU A 112 -4.27 -14.44 -0.11
C LEU A 112 -3.46 -15.66 -0.55
N LEU A 113 -2.16 -15.72 -0.22
CA LEU A 113 -1.32 -16.88 -0.53
C LEU A 113 -1.70 -18.11 0.30
N GLU A 114 -2.00 -17.93 1.58
CA GLU A 114 -2.46 -19.05 2.41
C GLU A 114 -3.73 -19.69 1.82
N ILE A 115 -4.74 -18.89 1.46
CA ILE A 115 -5.96 -19.43 0.86
C ILE A 115 -5.73 -19.94 -0.57
N THR A 116 -4.73 -19.44 -1.30
CA THR A 116 -4.31 -20.05 -2.58
C THR A 116 -3.91 -21.52 -2.40
N LEU A 117 -3.26 -21.85 -1.28
CA LEU A 117 -2.83 -23.21 -0.98
C LEU A 117 -3.97 -24.13 -0.51
N SER A 118 -5.16 -23.57 -0.22
CA SER A 118 -6.33 -24.28 0.31
C SER A 118 -7.61 -23.99 -0.48
N ASP A 119 -7.50 -23.87 -1.81
CA ASP A 119 -8.65 -23.70 -2.72
C ASP A 119 -9.59 -22.53 -2.34
N GLY A 120 -9.01 -21.43 -1.84
CA GLY A 120 -9.71 -20.23 -1.39
C GLY A 120 -10.33 -20.32 0.01
N PHE A 121 -10.18 -21.45 0.71
CA PHE A 121 -10.73 -21.66 2.04
C PHE A 121 -9.76 -21.20 3.14
N ASP A 122 -10.22 -20.30 4.01
CA ASP A 122 -9.46 -19.88 5.18
C ASP A 122 -9.71 -20.82 6.36
N TRP A 123 -8.82 -21.79 6.55
CA TRP A 123 -8.89 -22.74 7.65
C TRP A 123 -8.27 -22.23 8.96
N SER A 124 -7.34 -21.28 8.90
CA SER A 124 -6.52 -20.88 10.05
C SER A 124 -7.12 -19.77 10.89
N TYR A 125 -8.05 -18.99 10.33
CA TYR A 125 -8.64 -17.86 11.02
C TYR A 125 -10.17 -17.90 11.01
N SER A 126 -10.80 -17.70 9.85
CA SER A 126 -12.27 -17.55 9.75
C SER A 126 -13.03 -18.86 9.61
N ASN A 127 -12.36 -19.97 9.28
CA ASN A 127 -12.95 -21.28 9.00
C ASN A 127 -14.11 -21.21 7.98
N MET A 128 -13.92 -20.45 6.91
CA MET A 128 -14.91 -20.31 5.83
C MET A 128 -14.22 -20.06 4.48
N GLN A 129 -14.99 -20.19 3.40
CA GLN A 129 -14.52 -19.81 2.07
C GLN A 129 -14.30 -18.29 2.02
N LEU A 130 -13.05 -17.86 1.79
CA LEU A 130 -12.67 -16.44 1.77
C LEU A 130 -12.49 -15.90 0.36
N GLY A 131 -12.03 -16.74 -0.57
CA GLY A 131 -11.81 -16.38 -1.96
C GLY A 131 -12.44 -17.38 -2.94
N PRO A 132 -12.29 -17.19 -4.26
CA PRO A 132 -12.73 -18.16 -5.25
C PRO A 132 -12.05 -19.52 -5.09
N HIS A 133 -12.70 -20.58 -5.56
CA HIS A 133 -12.07 -21.89 -5.75
C HIS A 133 -11.04 -21.80 -6.88
N THR A 134 -9.76 -21.77 -6.53
CA THR A 134 -8.64 -21.64 -7.47
C THR A 134 -7.93 -22.96 -7.76
N GLY A 135 -8.47 -24.07 -7.27
CA GLY A 135 -7.90 -25.40 -7.36
C GLY A 135 -7.19 -25.82 -6.08
N LYS A 136 -7.06 -27.14 -5.92
CA LYS A 136 -6.37 -27.75 -4.78
C LYS A 136 -4.87 -27.77 -5.03
N ALA A 137 -4.08 -27.23 -4.10
CA ALA A 137 -2.66 -26.96 -4.35
C ALA A 137 -1.82 -28.23 -4.58
N GLU A 138 -2.19 -29.36 -3.99
CA GLU A 138 -1.55 -30.66 -4.24
C GLU A 138 -1.66 -31.12 -5.70
N THR A 139 -2.57 -30.53 -6.50
CA THR A 139 -2.72 -30.81 -7.93
C THR A 139 -1.89 -29.90 -8.84
N PHE A 140 -1.27 -28.84 -8.30
CA PHE A 140 -0.45 -27.90 -9.06
C PHE A 140 0.87 -28.53 -9.46
N LYS A 141 1.08 -28.70 -10.77
CA LYS A 141 2.23 -29.44 -11.33
C LYS A 141 3.46 -28.56 -11.47
N THR A 142 3.26 -27.25 -11.59
CA THR A 142 4.31 -26.26 -11.81
C THR A 142 4.20 -25.12 -10.81
N PHE A 143 5.28 -24.39 -10.61
CA PHE A 143 5.25 -23.17 -9.81
C PHE A 143 4.33 -22.10 -10.43
N ASP A 144 4.22 -22.06 -11.77
CA ASP A 144 3.33 -21.14 -12.46
C ASP A 144 1.86 -21.39 -12.10
N ASP A 145 1.45 -22.64 -11.87
CA ASP A 145 0.10 -22.97 -11.39
C ASP A 145 -0.19 -22.29 -10.03
N VAL A 146 0.79 -22.28 -9.12
CA VAL A 146 0.69 -21.58 -7.82
C VAL A 146 0.55 -20.07 -8.03
N VAL A 147 1.36 -19.49 -8.91
CA VAL A 147 1.36 -18.06 -9.21
C VAL A 147 0.04 -17.64 -9.85
N GLU A 148 -0.52 -18.43 -10.77
CA GLU A 148 -1.81 -18.16 -11.39
C GLU A 148 -2.95 -18.25 -10.38
N ALA A 149 -2.97 -19.27 -9.53
CA ALA A 149 -3.96 -19.39 -8.46
C ALA A 149 -3.88 -18.20 -7.48
N PHE A 150 -2.68 -17.77 -7.10
CA PHE A 150 -2.47 -16.56 -6.29
C PHE A 150 -2.94 -15.30 -7.00
N ARG A 151 -2.66 -15.17 -8.29
CA ARG A 151 -3.13 -14.03 -9.11
C ARG A 151 -4.65 -13.97 -9.15
N LEU A 152 -5.33 -15.11 -9.25
CA LEU A 152 -6.81 -15.17 -9.22
C LEU A 152 -7.38 -14.72 -7.87
N GLN A 153 -6.80 -15.18 -6.75
CA GLN A 153 -7.17 -14.70 -5.40
C GLN A 153 -6.98 -13.19 -5.28
N PHE A 154 -5.82 -12.69 -5.74
CA PHE A 154 -5.49 -11.27 -5.70
C PHE A 154 -6.45 -10.43 -6.55
N ARG A 155 -6.73 -10.86 -7.79
CA ARG A 155 -7.65 -10.17 -8.72
C ARG A 155 -9.06 -10.08 -8.15
N TYR A 156 -9.56 -11.16 -7.55
CA TYR A 156 -10.85 -11.16 -6.88
C TYR A 156 -10.88 -10.11 -5.75
N ALA A 157 -9.91 -10.17 -4.84
CA ALA A 157 -9.85 -9.29 -3.68
C ALA A 157 -9.75 -7.80 -4.08
N ILE A 158 -8.80 -7.45 -4.96
CA ILE A 158 -8.59 -6.04 -5.34
C ILE A 158 -9.79 -5.48 -6.11
N SER A 159 -10.43 -6.28 -6.97
CA SER A 159 -11.63 -5.87 -7.70
C SER A 159 -12.80 -5.56 -6.77
N LEU A 160 -13.00 -6.38 -5.72
CA LEU A 160 -14.02 -6.12 -4.71
C LEU A 160 -13.71 -4.84 -3.92
N LEU A 161 -12.46 -4.67 -3.49
CA LEU A 161 -12.04 -3.53 -2.67
C LEU A 161 -12.16 -2.20 -3.41
N VAL A 162 -11.77 -2.13 -4.68
CA VAL A 162 -11.89 -0.91 -5.49
C VAL A 162 -13.36 -0.59 -5.76
N ARG A 163 -14.17 -1.56 -6.21
CA ARG A 163 -15.61 -1.34 -6.45
C ARG A 163 -16.35 -0.90 -5.20
N ALA A 164 -16.02 -1.47 -4.04
CA ALA A 164 -16.61 -1.04 -2.77
C ALA A 164 -16.33 0.45 -2.50
N LYS A 165 -15.10 0.93 -2.75
CA LYS A 165 -14.76 2.35 -2.62
C LYS A 165 -15.55 3.23 -3.59
N ASP A 166 -15.67 2.82 -4.85
CA ASP A 166 -16.40 3.60 -5.86
C ASP A 166 -17.90 3.68 -5.56
N VAL A 167 -18.49 2.58 -5.08
CA VAL A 167 -19.90 2.57 -4.61
C VAL A 167 -20.06 3.49 -3.39
N MET A 168 -19.12 3.44 -2.43
CA MET A 168 -19.15 4.38 -1.29
C MET A 168 -19.01 5.82 -1.76
N ARG A 169 -18.12 6.12 -2.71
CA ARG A 169 -17.94 7.47 -3.29
C ARG A 169 -19.23 8.02 -3.88
N HIS A 170 -20.00 7.17 -4.58
CA HIS A 170 -21.30 7.53 -5.13
C HIS A 170 -22.26 8.00 -4.03
N PHE A 171 -22.42 7.21 -2.97
CA PHE A 171 -23.32 7.60 -1.86
C PHE A 171 -22.77 8.75 -1.01
N GLU A 172 -21.46 8.89 -0.88
CA GLU A 172 -20.85 10.03 -0.20
C GLU A 172 -21.22 11.35 -0.91
N ALA A 173 -21.17 11.39 -2.24
CA ALA A 173 -21.55 12.57 -3.02
C ALA A 173 -23.05 12.89 -2.95
N GLU A 174 -23.91 11.86 -2.84
CA GLU A 174 -25.37 12.01 -2.82
C GLU A 174 -25.93 12.31 -1.42
N CYS A 175 -25.32 11.79 -0.36
CA CYS A 175 -25.91 11.78 0.98
C CYS A 175 -24.98 12.28 2.10
N LEU A 176 -23.68 12.46 1.84
CA LEU A 176 -22.69 12.92 2.83
C LEU A 176 -21.89 14.11 2.30
N GLN A 177 -22.58 15.09 1.71
CA GLN A 177 -21.96 16.30 1.20
C GLN A 177 -21.18 17.03 2.30
N MET A 178 -20.06 17.63 1.89
CA MET A 178 -19.13 18.33 2.77
C MET A 178 -19.08 19.83 2.43
N PRO A 179 -20.15 20.61 2.68
CA PRO A 179 -20.26 21.99 2.20
C PRO A 179 -19.14 22.91 2.72
N PHE A 180 -18.58 22.63 3.90
CA PHE A 180 -17.42 23.37 4.40
C PHE A 180 -16.13 23.07 3.61
N VAL A 181 -15.90 21.81 3.22
CA VAL A 181 -14.74 21.45 2.39
C VAL A 181 -14.93 22.02 0.98
N SER A 182 -16.14 21.94 0.45
CA SER A 182 -16.51 22.51 -0.85
C SER A 182 -16.32 24.03 -0.88
N SER A 183 -16.59 24.74 0.23
CA SER A 183 -16.49 26.20 0.26
C SER A 183 -15.06 26.74 0.28
N ILE A 184 -14.08 25.89 0.62
CA ILE A 184 -12.65 26.27 0.69
C ILE A 184 -11.81 25.65 -0.44
N ASP A 185 -12.42 24.89 -1.34
CA ASP A 185 -11.80 24.41 -2.58
C ASP A 185 -12.23 25.28 -3.76
N ASP A 186 -11.26 25.89 -4.46
CA ASP A 186 -11.55 26.86 -5.53
C ASP A 186 -12.34 26.22 -6.68
N GLY A 187 -12.16 24.92 -6.97
CA GLY A 187 -12.88 24.22 -8.02
C GLY A 187 -14.31 23.89 -7.64
N CYS A 188 -14.51 23.47 -6.39
CA CYS A 188 -15.85 23.23 -5.84
C CYS A 188 -16.67 24.53 -5.83
N MET A 189 -16.05 25.65 -5.39
CA MET A 189 -16.68 26.97 -5.37
C MET A 189 -17.00 27.48 -6.79
N GLU A 190 -16.07 27.35 -7.73
CA GLU A 190 -16.26 27.80 -9.12
C GLU A 190 -17.40 27.03 -9.81
N LEU A 191 -17.48 25.71 -9.58
CA LEU A 191 -18.39 24.82 -10.30
C LEU A 191 -19.69 24.56 -9.55
N GLY A 192 -19.82 25.00 -8.29
CA GLY A 192 -20.97 24.72 -7.44
C GLY A 192 -21.16 23.23 -7.17
N ARG A 193 -20.06 22.47 -7.07
CA ARG A 193 -20.08 21.00 -6.87
C ARG A 193 -19.57 20.63 -5.49
N ASP A 194 -20.09 19.54 -4.94
CA ASP A 194 -19.60 19.03 -3.67
C ASP A 194 -18.16 18.48 -3.77
N ALA A 195 -17.39 18.58 -2.68
CA ALA A 195 -16.00 18.14 -2.59
C ALA A 195 -15.81 16.65 -2.90
N VAL A 196 -16.78 15.80 -2.57
CA VAL A 196 -16.73 14.37 -2.93
C VAL A 196 -17.07 14.18 -4.40
N GLU A 197 -18.01 14.96 -4.92
CA GLU A 197 -18.51 14.88 -6.30
C GLU A 197 -17.47 15.34 -7.33
N LEU A 198 -16.68 16.37 -6.99
CA LEU A 198 -15.62 16.92 -7.83
C LEU A 198 -14.28 16.24 -7.57
N SER A 199 -13.74 15.56 -8.58
CA SER A 199 -12.39 15.00 -8.57
C SER A 199 -11.66 15.42 -9.84
N GLU A 200 -10.81 16.45 -9.73
CA GLU A 200 -10.05 17.00 -10.87
C GLU A 200 -8.68 16.34 -11.02
N GLN A 201 -8.06 15.95 -9.90
CA GLN A 201 -6.83 15.18 -9.85
C GLN A 201 -7.14 13.76 -9.37
N PRO A 202 -7.02 12.75 -10.25
CA PRO A 202 -7.09 11.36 -9.82
C PRO A 202 -5.95 11.02 -8.87
N ASN A 203 -6.23 10.20 -7.87
CA ASN A 203 -5.24 9.69 -6.94
C ASN A 203 -5.65 8.31 -6.42
N GLY A 204 -5.88 7.36 -7.32
CA GLY A 204 -6.31 6.01 -6.95
C GLY A 204 -5.16 5.13 -6.45
N TRP A 205 -5.22 4.67 -5.20
CA TRP A 205 -4.32 3.63 -4.65
C TRP A 205 -4.99 2.69 -3.65
N HIS A 206 -4.32 1.57 -3.36
CA HIS A 206 -4.67 0.60 -2.31
C HIS A 206 -3.38 0.00 -1.73
N ASN A 207 -3.36 -0.35 -0.43
CA ASN A 207 -2.12 -0.74 0.25
C ASN A 207 -1.96 -2.27 0.34
N PRO A 208 -1.01 -2.90 -0.38
CA PRO A 208 -0.66 -4.29 -0.13
C PRO A 208 0.20 -4.38 1.15
N ILE A 209 -0.39 -4.86 2.24
CA ILE A 209 0.25 -5.06 3.54
C ILE A 209 0.57 -6.54 3.69
N THR A 210 1.73 -6.94 4.23
CA THR A 210 2.22 -8.34 4.33
C THR A 210 2.82 -8.93 3.03
N THR A 211 3.06 -8.10 2.02
CA THR A 211 3.62 -8.52 0.72
C THR A 211 4.90 -9.36 0.84
N ILE A 212 5.82 -8.99 1.72
CA ILE A 212 7.10 -9.70 1.87
C ILE A 212 6.93 -11.11 2.43
N VAL A 213 5.91 -11.36 3.26
CA VAL A 213 5.60 -12.72 3.72
C VAL A 213 5.19 -13.58 2.52
N ALA A 214 4.26 -13.10 1.68
CA ALA A 214 3.86 -13.82 0.48
C ALA A 214 5.03 -14.03 -0.49
N ALA A 215 5.85 -13.00 -0.72
CA ALA A 215 7.00 -13.07 -1.62
C ALA A 215 8.03 -14.12 -1.16
N ASN A 216 8.46 -14.05 0.11
CA ASN A 216 9.41 -15.00 0.68
C ASN A 216 8.85 -16.44 0.70
N SER A 217 7.55 -16.60 0.96
CA SER A 217 6.89 -17.91 0.89
C SER A 217 6.88 -18.46 -0.53
N LEU A 218 6.57 -17.64 -1.53
CA LEU A 218 6.62 -18.05 -2.94
C LEU A 218 8.04 -18.45 -3.38
N VAL A 219 9.07 -17.72 -2.95
CA VAL A 219 10.48 -18.08 -3.20
C VAL A 219 10.82 -19.44 -2.59
N ALA A 220 10.42 -19.69 -1.33
CA ALA A 220 10.68 -20.96 -0.66
C ALA A 220 9.90 -22.12 -1.31
N ILE A 221 8.64 -21.90 -1.70
CA ILE A 221 7.83 -22.89 -2.44
C ILE A 221 8.50 -23.24 -3.77
N LYS A 222 8.88 -22.23 -4.57
CA LYS A 222 9.55 -22.45 -5.85
C LYS A 222 10.81 -23.30 -5.65
N LYS A 223 11.67 -22.89 -4.72
CA LYS A 223 12.94 -23.56 -4.48
C LYS A 223 12.76 -24.99 -3.95
N LEU A 224 12.07 -25.16 -2.83
CA LEU A 224 12.08 -26.42 -2.10
C LEU A 224 11.13 -27.48 -2.66
N ILE A 225 10.05 -27.07 -3.35
CA ILE A 225 9.05 -27.98 -3.91
C ILE A 225 9.28 -28.20 -5.41
N TYR A 226 9.52 -27.14 -6.19
CA TYR A 226 9.55 -27.25 -7.65
C TYR A 226 10.97 -27.40 -8.22
N ASP A 227 11.93 -26.61 -7.74
CA ASP A 227 13.31 -26.64 -8.25
C ASP A 227 14.10 -27.83 -7.64
N ASP A 228 14.24 -27.86 -6.32
CA ASP A 228 15.03 -28.86 -5.58
C ASP A 228 14.24 -30.16 -5.33
N LYS A 229 12.91 -30.10 -5.36
CA LYS A 229 11.99 -31.22 -5.08
C LYS A 229 12.29 -31.94 -3.76
N LYS A 230 12.73 -31.19 -2.75
CA LYS A 230 13.03 -31.70 -1.40
C LYS A 230 11.74 -32.11 -0.68
N TYR A 231 10.64 -31.41 -0.94
CA TYR A 231 9.32 -31.68 -0.39
C TYR A 231 8.24 -31.69 -1.47
N THR A 232 7.13 -32.36 -1.21
CA THR A 232 5.91 -32.25 -2.03
C THR A 232 5.00 -31.15 -1.51
N MET A 233 4.07 -30.67 -2.35
CA MET A 233 3.06 -29.72 -1.91
C MET A 233 2.19 -30.29 -0.77
N GLN A 234 1.80 -31.56 -0.85
CA GLN A 234 1.03 -32.21 0.23
C GLN A 234 1.78 -32.18 1.57
N GLN A 235 3.09 -32.46 1.56
CA GLN A 235 3.90 -32.41 2.79
C GLN A 235 3.96 -31.00 3.39
N LEU A 236 4.02 -29.96 2.56
CA LEU A 236 3.92 -28.57 3.03
C LEU A 236 2.54 -28.31 3.65
N LEU A 237 1.45 -28.70 3.00
CA LEU A 237 0.09 -28.49 3.51
C LEU A 237 -0.11 -29.18 4.86
N ASP A 238 0.32 -30.43 5.00
CA ASP A 238 0.24 -31.19 6.24
C ASP A 238 1.00 -30.47 7.36
N ALA A 239 2.24 -30.04 7.07
CA ALA A 239 3.06 -29.30 8.03
C ALA A 239 2.43 -27.96 8.43
N LEU A 240 1.82 -27.23 7.51
CA LEU A 240 1.13 -25.97 7.80
C LEU A 240 -0.08 -26.18 8.72
N HIS A 241 -0.90 -27.21 8.48
CA HIS A 241 -2.11 -27.49 9.26
C HIS A 241 -1.83 -27.87 10.72
N VAL A 242 -0.65 -28.43 11.02
CA VAL A 242 -0.20 -28.71 12.39
C VAL A 242 0.72 -27.64 12.95
N ASN A 243 0.79 -26.46 12.30
CA ASN A 243 1.67 -25.36 12.69
C ASN A 243 3.13 -25.82 12.89
N TRP A 244 3.62 -26.61 11.94
CA TRP A 244 4.96 -27.19 11.88
C TRP A 244 5.34 -28.16 13.00
N GLN A 245 4.42 -28.55 13.90
CA GLN A 245 4.69 -29.50 14.98
C GLN A 245 5.09 -30.87 14.40
N GLY A 246 6.27 -31.36 14.74
CA GLY A 246 6.83 -32.60 14.19
C GLY A 246 7.46 -32.45 12.80
N HIS A 247 7.52 -31.21 12.26
CA HIS A 247 8.10 -30.86 10.96
C HIS A 247 9.17 -29.77 11.11
N GLU A 248 9.90 -29.74 12.22
CA GLU A 248 10.84 -28.67 12.59
C GLU A 248 12.00 -28.52 11.61
N GLU A 249 12.49 -29.64 11.04
CA GLU A 249 13.53 -29.64 10.00
C GLU A 249 13.01 -28.97 8.73
N MET A 250 11.83 -29.37 8.25
CA MET A 250 11.19 -28.75 7.09
C MET A 250 10.96 -27.26 7.31
N HIS A 251 10.45 -26.87 8.48
CA HIS A 251 10.26 -25.47 8.82
C HIS A 251 11.60 -24.69 8.76
N ARG A 252 12.68 -25.27 9.30
CA ARG A 252 14.02 -24.68 9.23
C ARG A 252 14.49 -24.47 7.79
N ASP A 253 14.22 -25.42 6.90
CA ASP A 253 14.57 -25.28 5.48
C ASP A 253 13.79 -24.16 4.79
N PHE A 254 12.48 -24.05 5.03
CA PHE A 254 11.67 -22.94 4.51
C PHE A 254 12.13 -21.58 5.05
N LEU A 255 12.53 -21.52 6.33
CA LEU A 255 13.12 -20.31 6.93
C LEU A 255 14.47 -19.95 6.26
N ASN A 256 15.31 -20.94 5.96
CA ASN A 256 16.65 -20.76 5.41
C ASN A 256 16.69 -20.61 3.88
N ALA A 257 15.58 -20.81 3.16
CA ALA A 257 15.50 -20.48 1.72
C ALA A 257 15.83 -18.99 1.49
N PRO A 258 16.22 -18.57 0.26
CA PRO A 258 16.50 -17.16 -0.04
C PRO A 258 15.39 -16.20 0.42
N LYS A 259 15.77 -14.99 0.83
CA LYS A 259 14.86 -13.99 1.41
C LYS A 259 15.13 -12.60 0.85
N TRP A 260 14.04 -11.84 0.69
CA TRP A 260 14.10 -10.42 0.36
C TRP A 260 15.02 -9.63 1.31
N GLY A 261 15.78 -8.69 0.74
CA GLY A 261 16.66 -7.79 1.48
C GLY A 261 18.12 -8.23 1.58
N ASN A 262 18.56 -9.24 0.82
CA ASN A 262 19.92 -9.77 0.84
C ASN A 262 20.70 -9.66 -0.49
N ASP A 263 20.16 -8.95 -1.50
CA ASP A 263 20.79 -8.85 -2.83
C ASP A 263 21.05 -10.21 -3.52
N ASP A 264 20.09 -11.14 -3.34
CA ASP A 264 20.04 -12.51 -3.89
C ASP A 264 18.77 -12.66 -4.76
#